data_AF-A0A7M3ZR96-F1
#
_entry.id   AF-A0A7M3ZR96-F1
#
_cell.length_a   1.000
_cell.length_b   1.000
_cell.length_c   1.000
_cell.angle_alpha   90.00
_cell.angle_beta   90.00
_cell.angle_gamma   90.00
#
_symmetry.space_group_name_H-M   'P 1'
#
loop_
_entity.id
_entity.type
_entity.pdbx_description
1 polymer ?
#
loop_
_entity_poly.entity_id
_entity_poly.type
_entity_poly.pdbx_seq_one_letter_code
_entity_poly.pdbx_strand_id
1 'polypeptide(L)'
;MLIATGYMALRRLDAAREALHGLQQPEGYDEPEILSFICEWLDPWNGTVTDDDLWDWENNSTIDYLQILQSMMKTWKPQPNDTMLHSDKLSQTGQLSMIALLRAQRRYDEALDLAQALVRTDPIGVRPRIATSLCLMDTGQWHDAKSVLDELIKSDSKDPRVQALAVIFGYGTKGREHMEVSLLLDDAKETKKWMDAAPVNAYAAVLQKGGLDEAMNANVLIAAHEATRRGVAPRYAPGILSTVFQYLVLLPMWFVGGILVYQEVGQTEGLSLLGGLLVMHFSYRRLRRQQEHQIRHRDQRGMIKYARRLKRYKAVPNANNIPIGNHLILSGILVTVNGVVLDIGYPAWLFERLPKEQEKKVRARLRKRSLRLEKGKTPRVSPLGKAWWLKRPKEHAESGPYLERIIGPVAYRGRTNYLRKKDVRALNDAAAGKETPLQKRFIPRNTIRSERS
;
A
#
# COMPACT_ATOMS: atom_id res chain seq x y z
N MET A 1 6.36 -8.60 -19.21
CA MET A 1 5.43 -7.82 -18.36
C MET A 1 5.19 -8.44 -16.98
N LEU A 2 4.44 -9.55 -16.81
CA LEU A 2 4.17 -10.12 -15.47
C LEU A 2 5.45 -10.35 -14.63
N ILE A 3 6.49 -10.90 -15.26
CA ILE A 3 7.80 -11.12 -14.61
C ILE A 3 8.42 -9.78 -14.17
N ALA A 4 8.41 -8.77 -15.04
CA ALA A 4 8.91 -7.43 -14.73
C ALA A 4 8.13 -6.80 -13.57
N THR A 5 6.80 -6.86 -13.60
CA THR A 5 5.93 -6.38 -12.50
C THR A 5 6.27 -7.08 -11.18
N GLY A 6 6.53 -8.39 -11.22
CA GLY A 6 6.99 -9.16 -10.05
C GLY A 6 8.36 -8.68 -9.53
N TYR A 7 9.32 -8.40 -10.41
CA TYR A 7 10.62 -7.83 -10.03
C TYR A 7 10.49 -6.41 -9.45
N MET A 8 9.60 -5.57 -9.98
CA MET A 8 9.30 -4.24 -9.43
C MET A 8 8.71 -4.34 -8.02
N ALA A 9 7.75 -5.25 -7.81
CA ALA A 9 7.17 -5.54 -6.51
C ALA A 9 8.24 -6.02 -5.49
N LEU A 10 9.21 -6.82 -5.95
CA LEU A 10 10.36 -7.30 -5.16
C LEU A 10 11.54 -6.33 -5.08
N ARG A 11 11.40 -5.11 -5.60
CA ARG A 11 12.44 -4.07 -5.56
C ARG A 11 13.74 -4.44 -6.30
N ARG A 12 13.64 -5.29 -7.33
CA ARG A 12 14.75 -5.68 -8.23
C ARG A 12 14.62 -4.93 -9.56
N LEU A 13 14.79 -3.61 -9.51
CA LEU A 13 14.51 -2.73 -10.66
C LEU A 13 15.40 -3.02 -11.88
N ASP A 14 16.68 -3.38 -11.68
CA ASP A 14 17.56 -3.73 -12.80
C ASP A 14 17.07 -4.96 -13.58
N ALA A 15 16.62 -5.99 -12.86
CA ALA A 15 16.03 -7.18 -13.48
C ALA A 15 14.67 -6.89 -14.13
N ALA A 16 13.91 -5.92 -13.58
CA ALA A 16 12.67 -5.47 -14.20
C ALA A 16 12.93 -4.73 -15.52
N ARG A 17 13.94 -3.86 -15.58
CA ARG A 17 14.38 -3.16 -16.81
C ARG A 17 14.78 -4.16 -17.88
N GLU A 18 15.61 -5.14 -17.52
CA GLU A 18 16.03 -6.20 -18.45
C GLU A 18 14.85 -7.04 -18.95
N ALA A 19 13.89 -7.37 -18.08
CA ALA A 19 12.68 -8.11 -18.46
C ALA A 19 11.67 -7.29 -19.30
N LEU A 20 11.80 -5.96 -19.33
CA LEU A 20 11.02 -5.07 -20.19
C LEU A 20 11.74 -4.75 -21.51
N HIS A 21 13.06 -4.94 -21.56
CA HIS A 21 13.86 -4.72 -22.75
C HIS A 21 13.35 -5.58 -23.92
N GLY A 22 13.06 -4.95 -25.05
CA GLY A 22 12.54 -5.62 -26.24
C GLY A 22 11.04 -5.94 -26.23
N LEU A 23 10.30 -5.57 -25.16
CA LEU A 23 8.83 -5.62 -25.15
C LEU A 23 8.16 -4.31 -25.58
N GLN A 24 8.93 -3.22 -25.68
CA GLN A 24 8.47 -1.94 -26.21
C GLN A 24 8.21 -2.12 -27.71
N GLN A 25 6.97 -1.89 -28.13
CA GLN A 25 6.56 -2.02 -29.52
C GLN A 25 6.29 -0.64 -30.09
N PRO A 26 6.70 -0.36 -31.34
CA PRO A 26 6.59 0.98 -31.91
C PRO A 26 5.15 1.47 -32.15
N GLU A 27 4.12 0.63 -32.05
CA GLU A 27 2.73 1.04 -32.29
C GLU A 27 1.70 0.35 -31.36
N GLY A 28 0.93 1.15 -30.63
CA GLY A 28 -0.43 0.84 -30.16
C GLY A 28 -0.58 0.05 -28.86
N TYR A 29 0.51 -0.34 -28.18
CA TYR A 29 0.43 -1.04 -26.90
C TYR A 29 1.31 -0.38 -25.84
N ASP A 30 0.68 0.47 -25.04
CA ASP A 30 1.36 1.37 -24.10
C ASP A 30 1.76 0.69 -22.78
N GLU A 31 1.20 -0.49 -22.44
CA GLU A 31 1.45 -1.14 -21.14
C GLU A 31 2.95 -1.42 -20.84
N PRO A 32 3.77 -1.91 -21.80
CA PRO A 32 5.21 -2.09 -21.59
C PRO A 32 5.96 -0.77 -21.37
N GLU A 33 5.56 0.29 -22.06
CA GLU A 33 6.15 1.62 -21.94
C GLU A 33 5.79 2.25 -20.58
N ILE A 34 4.53 2.16 -20.18
CA ILE A 34 4.08 2.59 -18.84
C ILE A 34 4.80 1.79 -17.75
N LEU A 35 4.96 0.48 -17.91
CA LEU A 35 5.73 -0.33 -16.94
C LEU A 35 7.20 0.11 -16.87
N SER A 36 7.80 0.44 -18.00
CA SER A 36 9.17 0.98 -18.06
C SER A 36 9.25 2.34 -17.37
N PHE A 37 8.31 3.24 -17.65
CA PHE A 37 8.17 4.53 -16.98
C PHE A 37 8.06 4.36 -15.46
N ILE A 38 7.16 3.50 -14.99
CA ILE A 38 6.98 3.25 -13.56
C ILE A 38 8.23 2.62 -12.94
N CYS A 39 8.95 1.77 -13.67
CA CYS A 39 10.22 1.19 -13.21
C CYS A 39 11.29 2.27 -13.00
N GLU A 40 11.44 3.20 -13.93
CA GLU A 40 12.34 4.36 -13.78
C GLU A 40 11.85 5.33 -12.70
N TRP A 41 10.53 5.54 -12.60
CA TRP A 41 9.93 6.38 -11.58
C TRP A 41 10.28 5.89 -10.16
N LEU A 42 10.26 4.56 -9.96
CA LEU A 42 10.60 3.91 -8.69
C LEU A 42 12.06 4.10 -8.25
N ASP A 43 12.97 4.46 -9.17
CA ASP A 43 14.38 4.74 -8.91
C ASP A 43 14.67 6.26 -8.99
N PRO A 44 14.43 7.05 -7.93
CA PRO A 44 14.66 8.48 -7.95
C PRO A 44 16.15 8.89 -8.01
N TRP A 45 17.08 7.93 -7.97
CA TRP A 45 18.52 8.21 -7.92
C TRP A 45 19.24 7.93 -9.22
N ASN A 46 18.87 6.85 -9.93
CA ASN A 46 19.47 6.49 -11.22
C ASN A 46 18.46 6.48 -12.37
N GLY A 47 17.17 6.61 -12.08
CA GLY A 47 16.14 6.66 -13.12
C GLY A 47 16.21 7.95 -13.93
N THR A 48 15.87 7.84 -15.21
CA THR A 48 15.93 8.96 -16.17
C THR A 48 14.67 9.82 -16.16
N VAL A 49 13.56 9.25 -15.70
CA VAL A 49 12.25 9.92 -15.67
C VAL A 49 12.21 11.02 -14.62
N THR A 50 11.69 12.16 -15.03
CA THR A 50 11.48 13.40 -14.26
C THR A 50 9.99 13.70 -14.11
N ASP A 51 9.66 14.74 -13.34
CA ASP A 51 8.27 15.18 -13.17
C ASP A 51 7.70 15.74 -14.48
N ASP A 52 8.54 16.23 -15.39
CA ASP A 52 8.12 16.78 -16.68
C ASP A 52 7.69 15.67 -17.65
N ASP A 53 8.28 14.48 -17.57
CA ASP A 53 7.90 13.34 -18.42
C ASP A 53 6.49 12.78 -18.06
N LEU A 54 5.89 13.20 -16.94
CA LEU A 54 4.50 12.87 -16.62
C LEU A 54 3.52 13.50 -17.62
N TRP A 55 3.90 14.62 -18.25
CA TRP A 55 3.07 15.33 -19.23
C TRP A 55 2.87 14.52 -20.52
N ASP A 56 3.82 13.64 -20.87
CA ASP A 56 3.71 12.79 -22.05
C ASP A 56 2.61 11.72 -21.92
N TRP A 57 2.14 11.47 -20.70
CA TRP A 57 1.17 10.42 -20.35
C TRP A 57 -0.13 10.98 -19.77
N GLU A 58 -0.49 12.22 -20.10
CA GLU A 58 -1.77 12.82 -19.69
C GLU A 58 -2.96 11.90 -20.02
N ASN A 59 -3.90 11.80 -19.10
CA ASN A 59 -5.11 10.97 -19.19
C ASN A 59 -4.84 9.45 -19.16
N ASN A 60 -3.65 8.99 -18.80
CA ASN A 60 -3.42 7.59 -18.52
C ASN A 60 -3.77 7.27 -17.05
N SER A 61 -4.70 6.33 -16.83
CA SER A 61 -5.16 5.96 -15.48
C SER A 61 -4.05 5.59 -14.51
N THR A 62 -2.98 4.93 -14.99
CA THR A 62 -1.86 4.50 -14.15
C THR A 62 -1.06 5.71 -13.65
N ILE A 63 -0.78 6.66 -14.55
CA ILE A 63 0.02 7.86 -14.26
C ILE A 63 -0.79 8.85 -13.42
N ASP A 64 -2.06 9.06 -13.75
CA ASP A 64 -2.94 9.91 -12.95
C ASP A 64 -3.08 9.36 -11.52
N TYR A 65 -3.26 8.05 -11.38
CA TYR A 65 -3.29 7.43 -10.05
C TYR A 65 -1.94 7.54 -9.31
N LEU A 66 -0.80 7.45 -10.01
CA LEU A 66 0.52 7.72 -9.43
C LEU A 66 0.62 9.16 -8.90
N GLN A 67 0.15 10.15 -9.65
CA GLN A 67 0.12 11.55 -9.21
C GLN A 67 -0.79 11.73 -7.99
N ILE A 68 -1.94 11.05 -7.97
CA ILE A 68 -2.83 11.02 -6.80
C ILE A 68 -2.09 10.44 -5.59
N LEU A 69 -1.36 9.32 -5.72
CA LEU A 69 -0.57 8.75 -4.63
C LEU A 69 0.50 9.72 -4.10
N GLN A 70 1.18 10.45 -4.99
CA GLN A 70 2.12 11.50 -4.59
C GLN A 70 1.45 12.62 -3.82
N SER A 71 0.28 13.06 -4.26
CA SER A 71 -0.51 14.09 -3.56
C SER A 71 -1.02 13.60 -2.20
N MET A 72 -1.45 12.33 -2.12
CA MET A 72 -1.79 11.65 -0.87
C MET A 72 -0.58 11.61 0.07
N MET A 73 0.60 11.26 -0.42
CA MET A 73 1.82 11.22 0.40
C MET A 73 2.25 12.60 0.88
N LYS A 74 2.32 13.57 -0.04
CA LYS A 74 2.71 14.98 0.20
C LYS A 74 1.95 15.57 1.38
N THR A 75 0.67 15.23 1.48
CA THR A 75 -0.19 15.79 2.49
C THR A 75 -0.60 14.78 3.56
N TRP A 76 -0.40 13.48 3.41
CA TRP A 76 -1.12 12.43 4.16
C TRP A 76 -2.65 12.53 4.06
N LYS A 77 -3.18 13.09 2.96
CA LYS A 77 -4.64 13.24 2.78
C LYS A 77 -5.18 12.02 2.02
N PRO A 78 -6.22 11.33 2.51
CA PRO A 78 -6.79 10.15 1.84
C PRO A 78 -7.35 10.42 0.44
N GLN A 79 -7.92 11.61 0.24
CA GLN A 79 -8.52 12.06 -1.02
C GLN A 79 -8.02 13.47 -1.33
N PRO A 80 -7.07 13.64 -2.27
CA PRO A 80 -6.67 14.96 -2.76
C PRO A 80 -7.85 15.68 -3.44
N ASN A 81 -7.77 17.01 -3.63
CA ASN A 81 -8.85 17.76 -4.29
C ASN A 81 -8.79 17.63 -5.83
N ASP A 82 -7.58 17.53 -6.38
CA ASP A 82 -7.33 17.52 -7.82
C ASP A 82 -7.31 16.08 -8.35
N THR A 83 -8.39 15.33 -8.12
CA THR A 83 -8.50 13.93 -8.56
C THR A 83 -9.15 13.86 -9.93
N MET A 84 -8.36 13.79 -11.00
CA MET A 84 -8.82 13.20 -12.25
C MET A 84 -8.89 11.69 -12.05
N LEU A 85 -10.11 11.16 -11.90
CA LEU A 85 -10.35 9.74 -11.74
C LEU A 85 -11.10 9.23 -12.95
N HIS A 86 -10.52 8.24 -13.61
CA HIS A 86 -11.16 7.55 -14.72
C HIS A 86 -12.27 6.61 -14.21
N SER A 87 -13.16 6.21 -15.11
CA SER A 87 -14.19 5.20 -14.81
C SER A 87 -13.69 3.76 -14.91
N ASP A 88 -12.40 3.57 -15.14
CA ASP A 88 -11.77 2.27 -15.40
C ASP A 88 -11.49 1.46 -14.13
N LYS A 89 -11.12 0.19 -14.31
CA LYS A 89 -10.90 -0.75 -13.20
C LYS A 89 -9.70 -0.38 -12.33
N LEU A 90 -8.68 0.25 -12.90
CA LEU A 90 -7.51 0.70 -12.16
C LEU A 90 -7.90 1.85 -11.22
N SER A 91 -8.60 2.87 -11.70
CA SER A 91 -9.06 3.98 -10.87
C SER A 91 -10.02 3.53 -9.79
N GLN A 92 -10.95 2.61 -10.10
CA GLN A 92 -11.83 1.99 -9.09
C GLN A 92 -11.02 1.24 -8.03
N THR A 93 -9.95 0.55 -8.42
CA THR A 93 -9.06 -0.13 -7.47
C THR A 93 -8.30 0.88 -6.61
N GLY A 94 -7.83 1.99 -7.19
CA GLY A 94 -7.17 3.07 -6.47
C GLY A 94 -8.07 3.75 -5.43
N GLN A 95 -9.36 3.91 -5.74
CA GLN A 95 -10.35 4.45 -4.80
C GLN A 95 -10.55 3.55 -3.57
N LEU A 96 -10.34 2.23 -3.66
CA LEU A 96 -10.37 1.34 -2.49
C LEU A 96 -9.27 1.68 -1.47
N SER A 97 -8.10 2.10 -1.95
CA SER A 97 -7.01 2.58 -1.10
C SER A 97 -7.38 3.87 -0.39
N MET A 98 -8.08 4.77 -1.08
CA MET A 98 -8.61 5.99 -0.46
C MET A 98 -9.59 5.65 0.66
N ILE A 99 -10.47 4.66 0.46
CA ILE A 99 -11.38 4.14 1.51
C ILE A 99 -10.57 3.62 2.70
N ALA A 100 -9.54 2.80 2.46
CA ALA A 100 -8.68 2.27 3.52
C ALA A 100 -8.04 3.39 4.38
N LEU A 101 -7.62 4.49 3.74
CA LEU A 101 -7.03 5.65 4.40
C LEU A 101 -8.08 6.52 5.12
N LEU A 102 -9.28 6.69 4.56
CA LEU A 102 -10.38 7.36 5.23
C LEU A 102 -10.78 6.63 6.51
N ARG A 103 -10.89 5.29 6.45
CA ARG A 103 -11.12 4.43 7.63
C ARG A 103 -10.01 4.60 8.67
N ALA A 104 -8.74 4.60 8.24
CA ALA A 104 -7.61 4.78 9.14
C ALA A 104 -7.58 6.16 9.80
N GLN A 105 -8.07 7.19 9.09
CA GLN A 105 -8.20 8.56 9.59
C GLN A 105 -9.56 8.84 10.26
N ARG A 106 -10.36 7.80 10.53
CA ARG A 106 -11.65 7.86 11.26
C ARG A 106 -12.71 8.74 10.59
N ARG A 107 -12.69 8.81 9.26
CA ARG A 107 -13.68 9.50 8.42
C ARG A 107 -14.63 8.46 7.82
N TYR A 108 -15.39 7.80 8.69
CA TYR A 108 -16.16 6.60 8.33
C TYR A 108 -17.33 6.89 7.39
N ASP A 109 -18.03 8.02 7.58
CA ASP A 109 -19.16 8.39 6.72
C ASP A 109 -18.68 8.64 5.29
N GLU A 110 -17.63 9.42 5.12
CA GLU A 110 -17.02 9.65 3.81
C GLU A 110 -16.46 8.36 3.17
N ALA A 111 -15.92 7.46 4.00
CA ALA A 111 -15.44 6.15 3.53
C ALA A 111 -16.60 5.29 3.03
N LEU A 112 -17.73 5.31 3.73
CA LEU A 112 -18.94 4.57 3.39
C LEU A 112 -19.58 5.12 2.11
N ASP A 113 -19.69 6.45 1.98
CA ASP A 113 -20.23 7.10 0.79
C ASP A 113 -19.40 6.75 -0.45
N LEU A 114 -18.07 6.80 -0.36
CA LEU A 114 -17.19 6.39 -1.46
C LEU A 114 -17.32 4.89 -1.77
N ALA A 115 -17.42 4.04 -0.75
CA ALA A 115 -17.60 2.59 -0.95
C ALA A 115 -18.91 2.27 -1.67
N GLN A 116 -20.02 2.91 -1.29
CA GLN A 116 -21.31 2.75 -1.95
C GLN A 116 -21.29 3.30 -3.39
N ALA A 117 -20.61 4.43 -3.63
CA ALA A 117 -20.42 4.96 -4.98
C ALA A 117 -19.68 3.95 -5.87
N LEU A 118 -18.64 3.29 -5.36
CA LEU A 118 -17.96 2.22 -6.09
C LEU A 118 -18.87 1.02 -6.39
N VAL A 119 -19.78 0.66 -5.48
CA VAL A 119 -20.77 -0.40 -5.75
C VAL A 119 -21.76 0.02 -6.84
N ARG A 120 -22.11 1.30 -6.95
CA ARG A 120 -22.95 1.80 -8.06
C ARG A 120 -22.24 1.66 -9.41
N THR A 121 -20.93 1.93 -9.44
CA THR A 121 -20.11 1.85 -10.66
C THR A 121 -19.75 0.42 -11.04
N ASP A 122 -19.40 -0.43 -10.06
CA ASP A 122 -19.15 -1.86 -10.24
C ASP A 122 -20.05 -2.72 -9.30
N PRO A 123 -21.31 -2.98 -9.69
CA PRO A 123 -22.28 -3.73 -8.87
C PRO A 123 -21.89 -5.19 -8.59
N ILE A 124 -21.04 -5.76 -9.45
CA ILE A 124 -20.60 -7.16 -9.39
C ILE A 124 -19.28 -7.27 -8.61
N GLY A 125 -18.56 -6.16 -8.45
CA GLY A 125 -17.28 -6.06 -7.75
C GLY A 125 -17.32 -6.60 -6.32
N VAL A 126 -16.47 -7.59 -6.06
CA VAL A 126 -16.27 -8.15 -4.72
C VAL A 126 -15.63 -7.11 -3.78
N ARG A 127 -14.61 -6.39 -4.25
CA ARG A 127 -13.85 -5.45 -3.39
C ARG A 127 -14.66 -4.22 -2.96
N PRO A 128 -15.45 -3.55 -3.83
CA PRO A 128 -16.36 -2.48 -3.39
C PRO A 128 -17.35 -2.92 -2.31
N ARG A 129 -17.92 -4.12 -2.45
CA ARG A 129 -18.84 -4.70 -1.46
C ARG A 129 -18.14 -5.05 -0.14
N ILE A 130 -16.91 -5.59 -0.19
CA ILE A 130 -16.07 -5.79 1.00
C ILE A 130 -15.80 -4.45 1.68
N ALA A 131 -15.41 -3.42 0.93
CA ALA A 131 -15.15 -2.09 1.46
C ALA A 131 -16.41 -1.51 2.13
N THR A 132 -17.59 -1.68 1.53
CA THR A 132 -18.87 -1.25 2.10
C THR A 132 -19.16 -1.95 3.43
N SER A 133 -19.01 -3.28 3.49
CA SER A 133 -19.19 -4.06 4.71
C SER A 133 -18.22 -3.63 5.82
N LEU A 134 -16.95 -3.40 5.48
CA LEU A 134 -15.94 -2.91 6.42
C LEU A 134 -16.27 -1.51 6.95
N CYS A 135 -16.77 -0.60 6.11
CA CYS A 135 -17.17 0.75 6.54
C CYS A 135 -18.41 0.72 7.43
N LEU A 136 -19.40 -0.11 7.13
CA LEU A 136 -20.60 -0.30 7.97
C LEU A 136 -20.25 -0.86 9.36
N MET A 137 -19.25 -1.74 9.41
CA MET A 137 -18.76 -2.25 10.68
C MET A 137 -18.12 -1.14 11.53
N ASP A 138 -17.41 -0.19 10.90
CA ASP A 138 -16.80 0.95 11.58
C ASP A 138 -17.83 1.96 12.09
N THR A 139 -18.91 2.22 11.34
CA THR A 139 -20.02 3.09 11.77
C THR A 139 -20.90 2.44 12.85
N GLY A 140 -20.83 1.11 12.99
CA GLY A 140 -21.55 0.37 14.04
C GLY A 140 -22.83 -0.33 13.57
N GLN A 141 -23.13 -0.27 12.27
CA GLN A 141 -24.25 -0.93 11.60
C GLN A 141 -23.87 -2.37 11.22
N TRP A 142 -23.72 -3.25 12.20
CA TRP A 142 -23.13 -4.57 11.99
C TRP A 142 -24.10 -5.53 11.29
N HIS A 143 -25.41 -5.47 11.55
CA HIS A 143 -26.35 -6.34 10.83
C HIS A 143 -26.46 -5.96 9.35
N ASP A 144 -26.45 -4.66 9.06
CA ASP A 144 -26.38 -4.17 7.69
C ASP A 144 -25.08 -4.60 7.01
N ALA A 145 -23.94 -4.48 7.71
CA ALA A 145 -22.66 -4.97 7.23
C ALA A 145 -22.65 -6.49 6.96
N LYS A 146 -23.32 -7.26 7.83
CA LYS A 146 -23.50 -8.71 7.68
C LYS A 146 -24.36 -9.05 6.47
N SER A 147 -25.41 -8.27 6.19
CA SER A 147 -26.25 -8.50 5.00
C SER A 147 -25.44 -8.47 3.70
N VAL A 148 -24.50 -7.52 3.60
CA VAL A 148 -23.57 -7.42 2.46
C VAL A 148 -22.62 -8.62 2.41
N LEU A 149 -22.10 -9.06 3.56
CA LEU A 149 -21.28 -10.26 3.65
C LEU A 149 -22.05 -11.52 3.23
N ASP A 150 -23.29 -11.71 3.69
CA ASP A 150 -24.11 -12.86 3.33
C ASP A 150 -24.35 -12.92 1.80
N GLU A 151 -24.54 -11.77 1.15
CA GLU A 151 -24.59 -11.70 -0.31
C GLU A 151 -23.27 -12.11 -0.98
N LEU A 152 -22.13 -11.69 -0.43
CA LEU A 152 -20.81 -12.05 -0.92
C LEU A 152 -20.48 -13.52 -0.71
N ILE A 153 -20.85 -14.11 0.42
CA ILE A 153 -20.69 -15.55 0.66
C ILE A 153 -21.51 -16.33 -0.37
N LYS A 154 -22.73 -15.89 -0.66
CA LYS A 154 -23.56 -16.51 -1.70
C LYS A 154 -22.91 -16.44 -3.08
N SER A 155 -22.29 -15.32 -3.46
CA SER A 155 -21.76 -15.15 -4.83
C SER A 155 -20.29 -15.56 -5.01
N ASP A 156 -19.46 -15.44 -3.98
CA ASP A 156 -18.00 -15.40 -4.03
C ASP A 156 -17.33 -16.11 -2.83
N SER A 157 -17.93 -17.18 -2.30
CA SER A 157 -17.42 -17.94 -1.14
C SER A 157 -15.98 -18.45 -1.23
N LYS A 158 -15.47 -18.65 -2.46
CA LYS A 158 -14.10 -19.13 -2.72
C LYS A 158 -13.07 -17.99 -2.85
N ASP A 159 -13.48 -16.73 -2.84
CA ASP A 159 -12.56 -15.59 -2.88
C ASP A 159 -11.89 -15.43 -1.49
N PRO A 160 -10.54 -15.46 -1.40
CA PRO A 160 -9.82 -15.32 -0.14
C PRO A 160 -10.18 -14.06 0.65
N ARG A 161 -10.52 -12.97 -0.05
CA ARG A 161 -10.89 -11.69 0.59
C ARG A 161 -12.27 -11.78 1.24
N VAL A 162 -13.20 -12.53 0.63
CA VAL A 162 -14.52 -12.80 1.20
C VAL A 162 -14.40 -13.72 2.41
N GLN A 163 -13.53 -14.73 2.34
CA GLN A 163 -13.22 -15.59 3.49
C GLN A 163 -12.60 -14.80 4.64
N ALA A 164 -11.67 -13.89 4.35
CA ALA A 164 -11.10 -12.99 5.35
C ALA A 164 -12.16 -12.08 5.97
N LEU A 165 -13.06 -11.50 5.16
CA LEU A 165 -14.19 -10.73 5.69
C LEU A 165 -15.10 -11.59 6.57
N ALA A 166 -15.38 -12.83 6.19
CA ALA A 166 -16.17 -13.75 7.01
C ALA A 166 -15.50 -13.98 8.37
N VAL A 167 -14.19 -14.21 8.39
CA VAL A 167 -13.41 -14.35 9.63
C VAL A 167 -13.47 -13.08 10.49
N ILE A 168 -13.37 -11.89 9.89
CA ILE A 168 -13.57 -10.60 10.58
C ILE A 168 -14.95 -10.54 11.27
N PHE A 169 -15.98 -11.10 10.65
CA PHE A 169 -17.33 -11.17 11.21
C PHE A 169 -17.55 -12.30 12.22
N GLY A 170 -16.51 -13.08 12.54
CA GLY A 170 -16.58 -14.19 13.48
C GLY A 170 -17.03 -15.52 12.86
N TYR A 171 -17.01 -15.64 11.53
CA TYR A 171 -17.26 -16.91 10.84
C TYR A 171 -15.99 -17.75 10.75
N GLY A 172 -15.86 -18.74 11.63
CA GLY A 172 -14.90 -19.84 11.52
C GLY A 172 -13.44 -19.43 11.24
N THR A 173 -12.69 -20.35 10.65
CA THR A 173 -11.27 -20.18 10.29
C THR A 173 -10.96 -20.73 8.89
N LYS A 174 -11.97 -20.78 8.00
CA LYS A 174 -11.80 -21.30 6.63
C LYS A 174 -10.88 -20.38 5.82
N GLY A 175 -10.05 -20.97 4.95
CA GLY A 175 -9.14 -20.24 4.07
C GLY A 175 -7.82 -19.83 4.73
N ARG A 176 -7.44 -20.44 5.86
CA ARG A 176 -6.22 -20.11 6.62
C ARG A 176 -4.93 -20.23 5.80
N GLU A 177 -4.95 -21.03 4.74
CA GLU A 177 -3.89 -21.17 3.74
C GLU A 177 -3.66 -19.90 2.90
N HIS A 178 -4.65 -19.03 2.80
CA HIS A 178 -4.56 -17.78 2.05
C HIS A 178 -4.02 -16.63 2.91
N MET A 179 -3.26 -15.73 2.29
CA MET A 179 -2.66 -14.57 2.97
C MET A 179 -3.72 -13.72 3.67
N GLU A 180 -4.83 -13.41 2.99
CA GLU A 180 -5.88 -12.53 3.46
C GLU A 180 -6.47 -12.98 4.81
N VAL A 181 -6.59 -14.29 5.01
CA VAL A 181 -7.13 -14.90 6.23
C VAL A 181 -6.04 -15.15 7.26
N SER A 182 -4.89 -15.68 6.85
CA SER A 182 -3.76 -15.96 7.75
C SER A 182 -3.31 -14.70 8.50
N LEU A 183 -3.26 -13.53 7.85
CA LEU A 183 -2.90 -12.27 8.50
C LEU A 183 -3.86 -11.85 9.64
N LEU A 184 -5.04 -12.46 9.74
CA LEU A 184 -6.02 -12.23 10.80
C LEU A 184 -5.97 -13.29 11.92
N LEU A 185 -5.58 -14.53 11.60
CA LEU A 185 -5.69 -15.69 12.50
C LEU A 185 -4.35 -16.18 13.03
N ASP A 186 -3.28 -16.00 12.26
CA ASP A 186 -1.98 -16.60 12.52
C ASP A 186 -1.09 -15.72 13.40
N ASP A 187 -0.19 -16.40 14.12
CA ASP A 187 0.82 -15.76 14.93
C ASP A 187 1.93 -15.10 14.08
N ALA A 188 2.74 -14.27 14.74
CA ALA A 188 3.87 -13.57 14.11
C ALA A 188 4.82 -14.51 13.34
N LYS A 189 5.04 -15.74 13.84
CA LYS A 189 5.95 -16.71 13.18
C LYS A 189 5.43 -17.15 11.81
N GLU A 190 4.16 -17.49 11.73
CA GLU A 190 3.51 -17.94 10.50
C GLU A 190 3.30 -16.80 9.52
N THR A 191 2.99 -15.60 10.03
CA THR A 191 2.79 -14.42 9.17
C THR A 191 4.08 -13.89 8.55
N LYS A 192 5.25 -14.29 9.07
CA LYS A 192 6.57 -13.89 8.55
C LYS A 192 6.78 -14.33 7.09
N LYS A 193 6.27 -15.50 6.70
CA LYS A 193 6.39 -16.01 5.31
C LYS A 193 5.74 -15.09 4.28
N TRP A 194 4.66 -14.40 4.67
CA TRP A 194 3.93 -13.49 3.80
C TRP A 194 4.69 -12.19 3.51
N MET A 195 5.65 -11.82 4.36
CA MET A 195 6.51 -10.67 4.10
C MET A 195 7.36 -10.85 2.83
N ASP A 196 7.69 -12.09 2.47
CA ASP A 196 8.41 -12.41 1.23
C ASP A 196 7.47 -12.78 0.09
N ALA A 197 6.39 -13.52 0.39
CA ALA A 197 5.43 -13.93 -0.63
C ALA A 197 4.55 -12.78 -1.13
N ALA A 198 4.36 -11.72 -0.34
CA ALA A 198 3.56 -10.54 -0.68
C ALA A 198 4.29 -9.25 -0.29
N PRO A 199 5.38 -8.90 -0.99
CA PRO A 199 6.28 -7.80 -0.62
C PRO A 199 5.61 -6.42 -0.63
N VAL A 200 4.46 -6.29 -1.28
CA VAL A 200 3.69 -5.03 -1.40
C VAL A 200 2.67 -4.84 -0.28
N ASN A 201 2.34 -5.89 0.48
CA ASN A 201 1.39 -5.80 1.57
C ASN A 201 2.07 -5.33 2.86
N ALA A 202 1.99 -4.04 3.15
CA ALA A 202 2.61 -3.45 4.33
C ALA A 202 2.08 -4.03 5.66
N TYR A 203 0.85 -4.55 5.69
CA TYR A 203 0.26 -5.09 6.91
C TYR A 203 0.99 -6.37 7.37
N ALA A 204 1.44 -7.20 6.43
CA ALA A 204 2.23 -8.40 6.75
C ALA A 204 3.50 -8.06 7.53
N ALA A 205 4.17 -6.96 7.15
CA ALA A 205 5.35 -6.45 7.82
C ALA A 205 5.04 -5.74 9.16
N VAL A 206 3.90 -5.03 9.27
CA VAL A 206 3.46 -4.42 10.54
C VAL A 206 3.20 -5.45 11.65
N LEU A 207 2.75 -6.65 11.30
CA LEU A 207 2.56 -7.74 12.26
C LEU A 207 3.89 -8.28 12.82
N GLN A 208 5.02 -8.01 12.16
CA GLN A 208 6.33 -8.49 12.57
C GLN A 208 7.02 -7.54 13.55
N LYS A 209 7.64 -8.12 14.59
CA LYS A 209 8.47 -7.35 15.51
C LYS A 209 9.71 -6.84 14.77
N GLY A 210 9.75 -5.52 14.57
CA GLY A 210 10.85 -4.86 13.86
C GLY A 210 10.56 -4.56 12.39
N GLY A 211 9.49 -5.12 11.80
CA GLY A 211 9.16 -5.02 10.37
C GLY A 211 8.68 -3.65 9.87
N LEU A 212 8.99 -2.57 10.59
CA LEU A 212 8.47 -1.25 10.25
C LEU A 212 9.11 -0.71 8.97
N ASP A 213 10.39 -0.97 8.74
CA ASP A 213 11.08 -0.56 7.52
C ASP A 213 10.60 -1.34 6.29
N GLU A 214 10.32 -2.65 6.42
CA GLU A 214 9.65 -3.42 5.37
C GLU A 214 8.23 -2.90 5.11
N ALA A 215 7.48 -2.49 6.14
CA ALA A 215 6.17 -1.87 5.94
C ALA A 215 6.28 -0.55 5.17
N MET A 216 7.30 0.26 5.45
CA MET A 216 7.56 1.52 4.73
C MET A 216 8.02 1.27 3.29
N ASN A 217 8.71 0.17 3.04
CA ASN A 217 9.07 -0.27 1.70
C ASN A 217 7.86 -0.79 0.90
N ALA A 218 6.99 -1.56 1.55
CA ALA A 218 5.82 -2.14 0.93
C ALA A 218 4.82 -1.05 0.52
N ASN A 219 4.31 -0.28 1.49
CA ASN A 219 3.38 0.82 1.24
C ASN A 219 3.39 1.83 2.39
N VAL A 220 3.99 2.99 2.16
CA VAL A 220 4.16 4.06 3.15
C VAL A 220 2.82 4.61 3.68
N LEU A 221 1.74 4.51 2.89
CA LEU A 221 0.44 5.04 3.27
C LEU A 221 -0.17 4.31 4.48
N ILE A 222 0.34 3.12 4.84
CA ILE A 222 -0.02 2.43 6.09
C ILE A 222 0.28 3.26 7.34
N ALA A 223 1.25 4.19 7.28
CA ALA A 223 1.60 5.09 8.38
C ALA A 223 0.84 6.42 8.35
N ALA A 224 0.00 6.67 7.34
CA ALA A 224 -0.57 8.00 7.09
C ALA A 224 -1.46 8.51 8.25
N HIS A 225 -2.21 7.64 8.93
CA HIS A 225 -3.06 8.02 10.06
C HIS A 225 -2.24 8.46 11.28
N GLU A 226 -1.22 7.68 11.66
CA GLU A 226 -0.34 8.01 12.79
C GLU A 226 0.57 9.20 12.46
N ALA A 227 1.07 9.29 11.22
CA ALA A 227 1.82 10.45 10.76
C ALA A 227 0.97 11.72 10.79
N THR A 228 -0.31 11.64 10.38
CA THR A 228 -1.25 12.77 10.47
C THR A 228 -1.52 13.15 11.92
N ARG A 229 -1.82 12.16 12.78
CA ARG A 229 -2.09 12.37 14.20
C ARG A 229 -0.92 13.05 14.92
N ARG A 230 0.31 12.61 14.65
CA ARG A 230 1.55 13.14 15.28
C ARG A 230 2.18 14.32 14.54
N GLY A 231 1.63 14.72 13.39
CA GLY A 231 2.15 15.86 12.64
C GLY A 231 3.52 15.61 11.99
N VAL A 232 3.79 14.40 11.52
CA VAL A 232 5.06 14.05 10.87
C VAL A 232 5.01 14.40 9.39
N ALA A 233 5.97 15.19 8.90
CA ALA A 233 6.07 15.49 7.48
C ALA A 233 6.54 14.25 6.68
N PRO A 234 5.98 14.01 5.47
CA PRO A 234 6.30 12.82 4.66
C PRO A 234 7.75 12.80 4.19
N ARG A 235 8.29 13.95 3.77
CA ARG A 235 9.69 14.06 3.34
C ARG A 235 10.63 13.80 4.50
N TYR A 236 11.54 12.85 4.33
CA TYR A 236 12.61 12.59 5.29
C TYR A 236 13.74 13.59 5.10
N ALA A 237 14.17 14.19 6.21
CA ALA A 237 15.39 14.97 6.28
C ALA A 237 16.29 14.37 7.35
N PRO A 238 17.61 14.21 7.08
CA PRO A 238 18.55 13.82 8.11
C PRO A 238 18.56 14.88 9.23
N GLY A 239 18.77 14.43 10.46
CA GLY A 239 18.80 15.34 11.61
C GLY A 239 20.01 16.29 11.53
N ILE A 240 19.77 17.59 11.73
CA ILE A 240 20.78 18.66 11.70
C ILE A 240 21.96 18.33 12.62
N LEU A 241 21.71 17.71 13.78
CA LEU A 241 22.74 17.32 14.74
C LEU A 241 23.83 16.42 14.14
N SER A 242 23.46 15.48 13.27
CA SER A 242 24.46 14.61 12.62
C SER A 242 25.33 15.39 11.64
N THR A 243 24.76 16.40 10.99
CA THR A 243 25.50 17.27 10.06
C THR A 243 26.43 18.19 10.82
N VAL A 244 25.95 18.77 11.92
CA VAL A 244 26.74 19.59 12.86
C VAL A 244 27.91 18.80 13.42
N PHE A 245 27.68 17.61 13.96
CA PHE A 245 28.75 16.79 14.52
C PHE A 245 29.81 16.41 13.47
N GLN A 246 29.39 16.10 12.24
CA GLN A 246 30.33 15.75 11.18
C GLN A 246 31.21 16.92 10.74
N TYR A 247 30.65 18.12 10.62
CA TYR A 247 31.39 19.26 10.09
C TYR A 247 32.01 20.18 11.15
N LEU A 248 31.40 20.32 12.32
CA LEU A 248 31.88 21.22 13.38
C LEU A 248 32.67 20.49 14.47
N VAL A 249 32.60 19.16 14.55
CA VAL A 249 33.33 18.39 15.58
C VAL A 249 34.35 17.46 14.94
N LEU A 250 33.92 16.54 14.07
CA LEU A 250 34.83 15.55 13.48
C LEU A 250 35.84 16.20 12.53
N LEU A 251 35.40 17.11 11.66
CA LEU A 251 36.30 17.76 10.70
C LEU A 251 37.42 18.56 11.41
N PRO A 252 37.15 19.44 12.39
CA PRO A 252 38.22 20.11 13.15
C PRO A 252 39.10 19.15 13.94
N MET A 253 38.57 18.05 14.48
CA MET A 253 39.40 17.04 15.16
C MET A 253 40.45 16.43 14.24
N TRP A 254 40.14 16.22 12.95
CA TRP A 254 41.13 15.73 11.99
C TRP A 254 42.26 16.75 11.77
N PHE A 255 41.94 18.04 11.73
CA PHE A 255 42.95 19.10 11.68
C PHE A 255 43.84 19.11 12.92
N VAL A 256 43.26 19.01 14.12
CA VAL A 256 44.04 18.94 15.36
C VAL A 256 44.95 17.71 15.37
N GLY A 257 44.45 16.54 14.98
CA GLY A 257 45.26 15.32 14.87
C GLY A 257 46.41 15.46 13.88
N GLY A 258 46.16 16.09 12.72
CA GLY A 258 47.20 16.40 11.74
C GLY A 258 48.26 17.37 12.27
N ILE A 259 47.85 18.43 12.99
CA ILE A 259 48.76 19.41 13.60
C ILE A 259 49.63 18.76 14.69
N LEU A 260 49.06 17.88 15.52
CA LEU A 260 49.82 17.19 16.56
C LEU A 260 50.93 16.31 15.96
N VAL A 261 50.61 15.50 14.94
CA VAL A 261 51.62 14.65 14.28
C VAL A 261 52.63 15.49 13.49
N TYR A 262 52.19 16.62 12.92
CA TYR A 262 53.09 17.59 12.28
C TYR A 262 54.14 18.12 13.27
N GLN A 263 53.76 18.38 14.51
CA GLN A 263 54.66 18.91 15.55
C GLN A 263 55.60 17.83 16.12
N GLU A 264 55.08 16.63 16.37
CA GLU A 264 55.83 15.57 17.08
C GLU A 264 56.74 14.74 16.16
N VAL A 265 56.31 14.47 14.92
CA VAL A 265 57.04 13.54 14.04
C VAL A 265 57.58 14.20 12.78
N GLY A 266 56.78 15.07 12.15
CA GLY A 266 57.27 15.90 11.05
C GLY A 266 56.23 16.27 10.01
N GLN A 267 56.64 17.17 9.10
CA GLN A 267 55.76 17.79 8.11
C GLN A 267 55.07 16.80 7.18
N THR A 268 55.81 15.82 6.65
CA THR A 268 55.28 14.84 5.68
C THR A 268 54.25 13.91 6.33
N GLU A 269 54.50 13.49 7.57
CA GLU A 269 53.63 12.59 8.32
C GLU A 269 52.34 13.30 8.77
N GLY A 270 52.44 14.54 9.24
CA GLY A 270 51.27 15.34 9.62
C GLY A 270 50.34 15.62 8.43
N LEU A 271 50.91 16.00 7.27
CA LEU A 271 50.12 16.24 6.06
C LEU A 271 49.50 14.96 5.49
N SER A 272 50.22 13.85 5.49
CA SER A 272 49.71 12.56 4.98
C SER A 272 48.60 12.00 5.88
N LEU A 273 48.73 12.10 7.21
CA LEU A 273 47.67 11.72 8.14
C LEU A 273 46.40 12.57 7.93
N LEU A 274 46.55 13.90 7.86
CA LEU A 274 45.42 14.81 7.63
C LEU A 274 44.70 14.49 6.32
N GLY A 275 45.47 14.35 5.23
CA GLY A 275 44.94 13.99 3.91
C GLY A 275 44.19 12.66 3.94
N GLY A 276 44.79 11.63 4.56
CA GLY A 276 44.18 10.31 4.71
C GLY A 276 42.86 10.34 5.50
N LEU A 277 42.83 11.05 6.63
CA LEU A 277 41.63 11.18 7.46
C LEU A 277 40.50 11.93 6.75
N LEU A 278 40.83 13.01 6.03
CA LEU A 278 39.84 13.76 5.24
C LEU A 278 39.28 12.88 4.12
N VAL A 279 40.13 12.21 3.34
CA VAL A 279 39.71 11.29 2.27
C VAL A 279 38.82 10.18 2.84
N MET A 280 39.22 9.57 3.96
CA MET A 280 38.42 8.52 4.61
C MET A 280 37.07 9.07 5.09
N HIS A 281 37.04 10.26 5.70
CA HIS A 281 35.81 10.89 6.17
C HIS A 281 34.82 11.16 5.03
N PHE A 282 35.28 11.79 3.94
CA PHE A 282 34.43 12.06 2.78
C PHE A 282 33.98 10.78 2.09
N SER A 283 34.88 9.80 1.92
CA SER A 283 34.58 8.51 1.30
C SER A 283 33.56 7.71 2.12
N TYR A 284 33.73 7.63 3.44
CA TYR A 284 32.78 6.98 4.34
C TYR A 284 31.39 7.63 4.24
N ARG A 285 31.34 8.97 4.24
CA ARG A 285 30.07 9.70 4.13
C ARG A 285 29.38 9.47 2.79
N ARG A 286 30.14 9.47 1.69
CA ARG A 286 29.63 9.17 0.35
C ARG A 286 29.08 7.75 0.28
N LEU A 287 29.84 6.77 0.74
CA LEU A 287 29.47 5.35 0.73
C LEU A 287 28.23 5.09 1.61
N ARG A 288 28.16 5.73 2.77
CA ARG A 288 26.98 5.63 3.65
C ARG A 288 25.72 6.19 2.97
N ARG A 289 25.82 7.32 2.27
CA ARG A 289 24.69 7.88 1.48
C ARG A 289 24.30 6.95 0.33
N GLN A 290 25.26 6.41 -0.42
CA GLN A 290 24.99 5.45 -1.49
C GLN A 290 24.28 4.20 -0.98
N GLN A 291 24.68 3.66 0.17
CA GLN A 291 24.00 2.51 0.78
C GLN A 291 22.58 2.82 1.27
N GLU A 292 22.25 4.09 1.53
CA GLU A 292 20.87 4.50 1.84
C GLU A 292 19.98 4.57 0.61
N HIS A 293 20.58 4.86 -0.55
CA HIS A 293 19.93 4.93 -1.85
C HIS A 293 19.81 3.55 -2.52
N GLN A 294 20.46 2.52 -1.98
CA GLN A 294 20.35 1.19 -2.53
C GLN A 294 18.95 0.60 -2.25
N ILE A 295 18.16 0.45 -3.31
CA ILE A 295 16.82 -0.13 -3.26
C ILE A 295 16.94 -1.63 -3.00
N ARG A 296 16.26 -2.11 -1.96
CA ARG A 296 16.20 -3.53 -1.59
C ARG A 296 14.84 -3.81 -0.98
N HIS A 297 14.36 -5.05 -1.10
CA HIS A 297 13.13 -5.47 -0.42
C HIS A 297 13.28 -5.46 1.11
N ARG A 298 14.40 -6.01 1.62
CA ARG A 298 14.69 -6.11 3.06
C ARG A 298 15.87 -5.24 3.48
N ASP A 299 15.86 -4.85 4.76
CA ASP A 299 16.97 -4.16 5.43
C ASP A 299 17.50 -2.94 4.67
N GLN A 300 16.62 -2.24 3.93
CA GLN A 300 17.04 -1.05 3.19
C GLN A 300 17.37 0.07 4.18
N ARG A 301 18.64 0.52 4.16
CA ARG A 301 19.15 1.49 5.13
C ARG A 301 18.38 2.81 5.16
N GLY A 302 17.92 3.28 3.99
CA GLY A 302 17.05 4.45 3.89
C GLY A 302 15.72 4.25 4.62
N MET A 303 15.09 3.08 4.47
CA MET A 303 13.81 2.75 5.12
C MET A 303 13.97 2.51 6.62
N ILE A 304 15.08 1.91 7.06
CA ILE A 304 15.44 1.80 8.48
C ILE A 304 15.50 3.19 9.12
N LYS A 305 16.11 4.17 8.45
CA LYS A 305 16.17 5.56 8.93
C LYS A 305 14.80 6.22 8.97
N TYR A 306 13.97 5.98 7.94
CA TYR A 306 12.59 6.47 7.89
C TYR A 306 11.76 5.90 9.04
N ALA A 307 11.81 4.58 9.25
CA ALA A 307 11.17 3.87 10.35
C ALA A 307 11.64 4.38 11.72
N ARG A 308 12.94 4.60 11.92
CA ARG A 308 13.48 5.20 13.16
C ARG A 308 12.95 6.62 13.37
N ARG A 309 12.77 7.42 12.32
CA ARG A 309 12.12 8.74 12.43
C ARG A 309 10.68 8.60 12.91
N LEU A 310 9.88 7.74 12.31
CA LEU A 310 8.50 7.51 12.75
C LEU A 310 8.44 7.08 14.23
N LYS A 311 9.33 6.18 14.66
CA LYS A 311 9.46 5.77 16.07
C LYS A 311 9.76 6.95 16.99
N ARG A 312 10.70 7.84 16.63
CA ARG A 312 11.01 9.06 17.40
C ARG A 312 9.82 9.99 17.57
N TYR A 313 8.98 10.12 16.53
CA TYR A 313 7.76 10.92 16.57
C TYR A 313 6.54 10.17 17.13
N LYS A 314 6.71 8.92 17.59
CA LYS A 314 5.62 8.04 18.07
C LYS A 314 4.50 7.87 17.04
N ALA A 315 4.85 7.91 15.75
CA ALA A 315 3.96 7.80 14.61
C ALA A 315 4.06 6.40 13.98
N VAL A 316 3.85 5.35 14.78
CA VAL A 316 4.11 3.96 14.39
C VAL A 316 2.80 3.25 14.06
N PRO A 317 2.59 2.79 12.81
CA PRO A 317 1.47 1.92 12.47
C PRO A 317 1.64 0.55 13.13
N ASN A 318 0.59 0.05 13.79
CA ASN A 318 0.56 -1.22 14.51
C ASN A 318 -0.80 -1.90 14.31
N ALA A 319 -0.89 -3.21 14.57
CA ALA A 319 -2.16 -3.95 14.53
C ALA A 319 -3.27 -3.31 15.40
N ASN A 320 -2.89 -2.65 16.50
CA ASN A 320 -3.83 -2.03 17.44
C ASN A 320 -4.33 -0.63 17.04
N ASN A 321 -3.84 -0.06 15.93
CA ASN A 321 -4.30 1.26 15.45
C ASN A 321 -4.70 1.31 13.98
N ILE A 322 -4.51 0.22 13.24
CA ILE A 322 -4.96 0.08 11.86
C ILE A 322 -6.36 -0.57 11.88
N PRO A 323 -7.36 0.00 11.18
CA PRO A 323 -8.67 -0.63 11.06
C PRO A 323 -8.55 -2.04 10.48
N ILE A 324 -9.30 -2.96 11.08
CA ILE A 324 -9.33 -4.35 10.61
C ILE A 324 -9.81 -4.42 9.15
N GLY A 325 -9.22 -5.33 8.38
CA GLY A 325 -9.52 -5.50 6.96
C GLY A 325 -8.86 -4.48 6.03
N ASN A 326 -8.10 -3.50 6.55
CA ASN A 326 -7.36 -2.57 5.69
C ASN A 326 -6.35 -3.27 4.76
N HIS A 327 -5.80 -4.41 5.17
CA HIS A 327 -4.90 -5.23 4.35
C HIS A 327 -5.56 -5.84 3.10
N LEU A 328 -6.90 -5.81 3.00
CA LEU A 328 -7.66 -6.29 1.85
C LEU A 328 -7.89 -5.22 0.78
N ILE A 329 -7.80 -3.94 1.16
CA ILE A 329 -8.23 -2.80 0.33
C ILE A 329 -7.18 -1.71 0.15
N LEU A 330 -6.16 -1.64 1.01
CA LEU A 330 -5.02 -0.72 0.81
C LEU A 330 -4.08 -1.28 -0.26
N SER A 331 -3.89 -0.51 -1.33
CA SER A 331 -2.92 -0.77 -2.40
C SER A 331 -1.94 0.38 -2.57
N GLY A 332 -0.79 0.08 -3.19
CA GLY A 332 0.20 1.07 -3.61
C GLY A 332 -0.02 1.50 -5.06
N ILE A 333 1.07 1.65 -5.81
CA ILE A 333 1.06 1.93 -7.25
C ILE A 333 0.41 0.74 -7.96
N LEU A 334 -0.53 1.06 -8.85
CA LEU A 334 -1.28 0.09 -9.62
C LEU A 334 -0.83 0.16 -11.06
N VAL A 335 -0.62 -1.00 -11.68
CA VAL A 335 -0.28 -1.13 -13.10
C VAL A 335 -1.20 -2.16 -13.74
N THR A 336 -1.42 -2.09 -15.04
CA THR A 336 -2.16 -3.11 -15.77
C THR A 336 -1.23 -4.03 -16.54
N VAL A 337 -1.57 -5.31 -16.57
CA VAL A 337 -0.99 -6.27 -17.51
C VAL A 337 -2.14 -7.04 -18.15
N ASN A 338 -2.36 -6.84 -19.44
CA ASN A 338 -3.52 -7.35 -20.18
C ASN A 338 -4.86 -7.02 -19.48
N GLY A 339 -5.00 -5.79 -18.98
CA GLY A 339 -6.19 -5.34 -18.25
C GLY A 339 -6.38 -5.93 -16.83
N VAL A 340 -5.43 -6.74 -16.35
CA VAL A 340 -5.39 -7.16 -14.94
C VAL A 340 -4.63 -6.12 -14.13
N VAL A 341 -5.32 -5.52 -13.16
CA VAL A 341 -4.72 -4.54 -12.25
C VAL A 341 -3.88 -5.26 -11.20
N LEU A 342 -2.60 -4.91 -11.12
CA LEU A 342 -1.62 -5.45 -10.19
C LEU A 342 -1.05 -4.33 -9.32
N ASP A 343 -0.79 -4.65 -8.06
CA ASP A 343 -0.18 -3.73 -7.09
C ASP A 343 1.33 -4.01 -6.98
N ILE A 344 2.14 -2.97 -7.13
CA ILE A 344 3.60 -3.04 -6.94
C ILE A 344 4.05 -2.32 -5.66
N GLY A 345 3.12 -1.87 -4.82
CA GLY A 345 3.40 -1.15 -3.57
C GLY A 345 3.71 0.33 -3.79
N TYR A 346 3.90 1.06 -2.69
CA TYR A 346 4.21 2.49 -2.72
C TYR A 346 5.26 2.83 -1.66
N PRO A 347 6.55 2.61 -1.99
CA PRO A 347 7.64 2.69 -1.02
C PRO A 347 7.89 4.11 -0.53
N ALA A 348 8.33 4.24 0.72
CA ALA A 348 8.51 5.54 1.35
C ALA A 348 9.63 6.37 0.69
N TRP A 349 10.65 5.79 0.05
CA TRP A 349 11.70 6.59 -0.59
C TRP A 349 11.20 7.48 -1.73
N LEU A 350 10.00 7.22 -2.25
CA LEU A 350 9.32 8.13 -3.18
C LEU A 350 9.03 9.50 -2.55
N PHE A 351 9.27 9.68 -1.24
CA PHE A 351 9.35 11.01 -0.65
C PHE A 351 10.36 11.93 -1.36
N GLU A 352 11.37 11.39 -2.05
CA GLU A 352 12.35 12.19 -2.80
C GLU A 352 11.74 12.89 -4.00
N ARG A 353 10.69 12.30 -4.60
CA ARG A 353 9.89 12.89 -5.69
C ARG A 353 8.98 14.03 -5.20
N LEU A 354 8.82 14.22 -3.89
CA LEU A 354 7.97 15.29 -3.36
C LEU A 354 8.68 16.65 -3.39
N PRO A 355 7.98 17.75 -3.70
CA PRO A 355 8.59 19.09 -3.67
C PRO A 355 9.07 19.45 -2.26
N LYS A 356 10.12 20.27 -2.19
CA LYS A 356 10.66 20.76 -0.91
C LYS A 356 9.70 21.79 -0.32
N GLU A 357 9.11 21.46 0.83
CA GLU A 357 8.25 22.37 1.58
C GLU A 357 8.80 22.61 3.00
N GLN A 358 8.56 23.81 3.53
CA GLN A 358 8.91 24.13 4.91
C GLN A 358 8.11 23.27 5.90
N GLU A 359 8.81 22.61 6.82
CA GLU A 359 8.19 21.68 7.78
C GLU A 359 7.10 22.35 8.64
N LYS A 360 7.28 23.64 8.98
CA LYS A 360 6.29 24.44 9.72
C LYS A 360 4.94 24.50 8.99
N LYS A 361 4.95 24.72 7.67
CA LYS A 361 3.74 24.78 6.84
C LYS A 361 3.04 23.42 6.80
N VAL A 362 3.82 22.34 6.62
CA VAL A 362 3.29 20.97 6.61
C VAL A 362 2.63 20.62 7.95
N ARG A 363 3.32 20.88 9.07
CA ARG A 363 2.81 20.63 10.43
C ARG A 363 1.54 21.41 10.73
N ALA A 364 1.45 22.67 10.30
CA ALA A 364 0.24 23.48 10.49
C ALA A 364 -0.99 22.86 9.80
N ARG A 365 -0.82 22.35 8.56
CA ARG A 365 -1.88 21.63 7.84
C ARG A 365 -2.26 20.30 8.52
N LEU A 366 -1.28 19.58 9.06
CA LEU A 366 -1.52 18.31 9.75
C LEU A 366 -2.24 18.52 11.09
N ARG A 367 -1.93 19.58 11.84
CA ARG A 367 -2.57 19.87 13.13
C ARG A 367 -4.10 19.97 13.03
N LYS A 368 -4.62 20.68 12.02
CA LYS A 368 -6.07 20.79 11.78
C LYS A 368 -6.72 19.43 11.50
N ARG A 369 -6.01 18.50 10.83
CA ARG A 369 -6.50 17.16 10.54
C ARG A 369 -6.37 16.21 11.72
N SER A 370 -5.27 16.30 12.46
CA SER A 370 -5.06 15.56 13.71
C SER A 370 -6.20 15.82 14.68
N LEU A 371 -6.60 17.08 14.89
CA LEU A 371 -7.74 17.43 15.74
C LEU A 371 -9.06 16.80 15.29
N ARG A 372 -9.30 16.70 13.97
CA ARG A 372 -10.50 16.01 13.44
C ARG A 372 -10.42 14.50 13.64
N LEU A 373 -9.26 13.92 13.41
CA LEU A 373 -9.00 12.49 13.62
C LEU A 373 -9.19 12.12 15.10
N GLU A 374 -8.68 12.92 16.04
CA GLU A 374 -8.81 12.63 17.47
C GLU A 374 -10.24 12.74 18.00
N LYS A 375 -11.08 13.58 17.38
CA LYS A 375 -12.53 13.63 17.67
C LYS A 375 -13.29 12.40 17.16
N GLY A 376 -12.80 11.74 16.13
CA GLY A 376 -13.43 10.54 15.57
C GLY A 376 -13.30 9.33 16.49
N LYS A 377 -14.30 8.44 16.44
CA LYS A 377 -14.27 7.16 17.15
C LYS A 377 -13.06 6.33 16.73
N THR A 378 -12.44 5.61 17.66
CA THR A 378 -11.33 4.71 17.34
C THR A 378 -11.78 3.59 16.41
N PRO A 379 -10.94 3.18 15.43
CA PRO A 379 -11.28 2.10 14.53
C PRO A 379 -11.40 0.77 15.27
N ARG A 380 -12.22 -0.13 14.73
CA ARG A 380 -12.21 -1.52 15.16
C ARG A 380 -10.94 -2.18 14.64
N VAL A 381 -10.22 -2.86 15.53
CA VAL A 381 -8.95 -3.54 15.22
C VAL A 381 -9.02 -5.04 15.39
N SER A 382 -10.08 -5.55 16.04
CA SER A 382 -10.28 -6.97 16.32
C SER A 382 -11.53 -7.52 15.61
N PRO A 383 -11.52 -8.81 15.25
CA PRO A 383 -12.70 -9.50 14.73
C PRO A 383 -13.89 -9.47 15.70
N LEU A 384 -15.08 -9.68 15.16
CA LEU A 384 -16.29 -9.88 15.96
C LEU A 384 -16.30 -11.28 16.59
N GLY A 385 -16.95 -11.39 17.75
CA GLY A 385 -17.11 -12.67 18.43
C GLY A 385 -17.99 -13.66 17.66
N LYS A 386 -17.82 -14.96 17.90
CA LYS A 386 -18.66 -15.99 17.28
C LYS A 386 -20.14 -15.73 17.54
N ALA A 387 -20.95 -15.80 16.48
CA ALA A 387 -22.40 -15.66 16.53
C ALA A 387 -22.88 -14.37 17.24
N TRP A 388 -22.13 -13.27 17.11
CA TRP A 388 -22.48 -11.98 17.73
C TRP A 388 -23.87 -11.48 17.29
N TRP A 389 -24.30 -11.82 16.07
CA TRP A 389 -25.58 -11.41 15.48
C TRP A 389 -26.80 -12.01 16.19
N LEU A 390 -26.63 -13.10 16.96
CA LEU A 390 -27.71 -13.65 17.78
C LEU A 390 -27.91 -12.87 19.07
N LYS A 391 -26.87 -12.18 19.54
CA LYS A 391 -26.84 -11.50 20.85
C LYS A 391 -27.15 -10.01 20.76
N ARG A 392 -26.92 -9.40 19.59
CA ARG A 392 -27.08 -7.97 19.37
C ARG A 392 -28.42 -7.68 18.68
N PRO A 393 -29.24 -6.75 19.17
CA PRO A 393 -30.45 -6.33 18.45
C PRO A 393 -30.07 -5.71 17.10
N LYS A 394 -31.01 -5.77 16.15
CA LYS A 394 -30.88 -5.06 14.88
C LYS A 394 -30.87 -3.56 15.12
N GLU A 395 -30.08 -2.82 14.35
CA GLU A 395 -29.96 -1.38 14.49
C GLU A 395 -31.26 -0.65 14.12
N HIS A 396 -31.98 -1.17 13.12
CA HIS A 396 -33.23 -0.61 12.61
C HIS A 396 -34.27 -1.71 12.39
N ALA A 397 -35.55 -1.33 12.38
CA ALA A 397 -36.67 -2.23 12.15
C ALA A 397 -36.89 -2.57 10.66
N GLU A 398 -36.24 -1.84 9.76
CA GLU A 398 -36.30 -2.05 8.32
C GLU A 398 -35.78 -3.44 7.94
N SER A 399 -36.58 -4.17 7.16
CA SER A 399 -36.24 -5.48 6.64
C SER A 399 -35.71 -5.38 5.21
N GLY A 400 -34.83 -6.31 4.84
CA GLY A 400 -34.27 -6.41 3.49
C GLY A 400 -32.76 -6.17 3.42
N PRO A 401 -32.13 -6.46 2.26
CA PRO A 401 -30.71 -6.26 2.06
C PRO A 401 -30.31 -4.78 2.12
N TYR A 402 -29.18 -4.48 2.76
CA TYR A 402 -28.70 -3.10 2.92
C TYR A 402 -28.49 -2.37 1.58
N LEU A 403 -27.85 -3.02 0.61
CA LEU A 403 -27.53 -2.38 -0.67
C LEU A 403 -28.79 -2.05 -1.49
N GLU A 404 -29.83 -2.86 -1.36
CA GLU A 404 -31.13 -2.58 -1.98
C GLU A 404 -31.79 -1.34 -1.35
N ARG A 405 -31.73 -1.20 -0.03
CA ARG A 405 -32.28 -0.03 0.68
C ARG A 405 -31.57 1.28 0.32
N ILE A 406 -30.24 1.27 0.23
CA ILE A 406 -29.45 2.51 0.08
C ILE A 406 -29.13 2.87 -1.37
N ILE A 407 -28.92 1.87 -2.24
CA ILE A 407 -28.55 2.10 -3.64
C ILE A 407 -29.71 1.77 -4.59
N GLY A 408 -30.62 0.89 -4.18
CA GLY A 408 -31.70 0.42 -5.04
C GLY A 408 -31.26 -0.66 -6.05
N PRO A 409 -32.08 -0.91 -7.08
CA PRO A 409 -31.85 -1.98 -8.07
C PRO A 409 -30.50 -1.91 -8.80
N VAL A 410 -29.90 -0.71 -8.86
CA VAL A 410 -28.60 -0.47 -9.50
C VAL A 410 -27.49 -1.30 -8.87
N ALA A 411 -27.54 -1.55 -7.55
CA ALA A 411 -26.55 -2.39 -6.85
C ALA A 411 -26.55 -3.85 -7.31
N TYR A 412 -27.59 -4.30 -8.02
CA TYR A 412 -27.76 -5.68 -8.46
C TYR A 412 -27.70 -5.83 -9.99
N ARG A 413 -27.39 -4.75 -10.73
CA ARG A 413 -27.27 -4.78 -12.19
C ARG A 413 -26.27 -5.86 -12.63
N GLY A 414 -26.73 -6.78 -13.48
CA GLY A 414 -25.92 -7.89 -14.00
C GLY A 414 -25.59 -9.00 -12.98
N ARG A 415 -25.97 -8.85 -11.69
CA ARG A 415 -25.67 -9.83 -10.64
C ARG A 415 -26.41 -11.14 -10.83
N THR A 416 -27.64 -11.12 -11.32
CA THR A 416 -28.41 -12.34 -11.63
C THR A 416 -27.71 -13.20 -12.67
N ASN A 417 -27.23 -12.58 -13.76
CA ASN A 417 -26.45 -13.24 -14.79
C ASN A 417 -25.09 -13.71 -14.26
N TYR A 418 -24.44 -12.89 -13.43
CA TYR A 418 -23.18 -13.26 -12.77
C TYR A 418 -23.32 -14.50 -11.89
N LEU A 419 -24.38 -14.55 -11.08
CA LEU A 419 -24.71 -15.71 -10.26
C LEU A 419 -25.01 -16.93 -11.12
N ARG A 420 -25.82 -16.80 -12.19
CA ARG A 420 -26.11 -17.92 -13.10
C ARG A 420 -24.85 -18.50 -13.76
N LYS A 421 -23.86 -17.67 -14.10
CA LYS A 421 -22.58 -18.10 -14.70
C LYS A 421 -21.69 -18.86 -13.72
N LYS A 422 -21.89 -18.70 -12.42
CA LYS A 422 -21.21 -19.49 -11.40
C LYS A 422 -22.08 -20.70 -11.11
N ASP A 423 -21.60 -21.89 -11.45
CA ASP A 423 -22.36 -23.15 -11.33
C ASP A 423 -23.35 -23.15 -10.16
N VAL A 424 -24.64 -23.28 -10.47
CA VAL A 424 -25.73 -23.27 -9.47
C VAL A 424 -25.53 -24.36 -8.41
N ARG A 425 -24.88 -25.49 -8.78
CA ARG A 425 -24.44 -26.52 -7.83
C ARG A 425 -23.38 -26.01 -6.85
N ALA A 426 -22.35 -25.31 -7.34
CA ALA A 426 -21.28 -24.76 -6.48
C ALA A 426 -21.80 -23.67 -5.53
N LEU A 427 -22.80 -22.88 -5.94
CA LEU A 427 -23.46 -21.87 -5.09
C LEU A 427 -24.27 -22.52 -3.96
N ASN A 428 -25.03 -23.58 -4.26
CA ASN A 428 -25.81 -24.31 -3.26
C ASN A 428 -24.92 -25.12 -2.29
N ASP A 429 -23.86 -25.73 -2.80
CA ASP A 429 -22.90 -26.50 -1.97
C ASP A 429 -22.08 -25.59 -1.05
N ALA A 430 -21.68 -24.39 -1.52
CA ALA A 430 -21.01 -23.40 -0.69
C ALA A 430 -21.92 -22.82 0.41
N ALA A 431 -23.20 -22.57 0.11
CA ALA A 431 -24.19 -22.14 1.09
C ALA A 431 -24.47 -23.23 2.15
N ALA A 432 -24.37 -24.50 1.77
CA ALA A 432 -24.50 -25.66 2.66
C ALA A 432 -23.17 -26.06 3.36
N GLY A 433 -22.09 -25.34 3.11
CA GLY A 433 -20.78 -25.59 3.74
C GLY A 433 -20.04 -26.84 3.24
N LYS A 434 -20.48 -27.47 2.14
CA LYS A 434 -19.86 -28.65 1.53
C LYS A 434 -18.71 -28.25 0.60
N GLU A 435 -17.59 -28.96 0.69
CA GLU A 435 -16.45 -28.76 -0.20
C GLU A 435 -16.72 -29.41 -1.56
N THR A 436 -16.86 -28.58 -2.60
CA THR A 436 -16.90 -29.06 -3.99
C THR A 436 -15.47 -29.18 -4.52
N PRO A 437 -15.03 -30.34 -5.03
CA PRO A 437 -13.71 -30.50 -5.60
C PRO A 437 -13.53 -29.51 -6.75
N LEU A 438 -12.42 -28.77 -6.74
CA LEU A 438 -12.04 -27.84 -7.79
C LEU A 438 -11.97 -28.62 -9.12
N GLN A 439 -12.93 -28.41 -10.01
CA GLN A 439 -12.73 -28.75 -11.42
C GLN A 439 -11.51 -27.97 -11.88
N LYS A 440 -10.46 -28.69 -12.30
CA LYS A 440 -9.26 -28.14 -12.92
C LYS A 440 -9.74 -27.26 -14.09
N ARG A 441 -9.71 -25.93 -13.90
CA ARG A 441 -9.95 -24.99 -15.00
C ARG A 441 -8.87 -25.23 -16.04
N PHE A 442 -9.28 -25.72 -17.20
CA PHE A 442 -8.44 -25.81 -18.37
C PHE A 442 -8.03 -24.38 -18.73
N ILE A 443 -6.77 -24.02 -18.49
CA ILE A 443 -6.20 -22.77 -19.02
C ILE A 443 -6.06 -23.00 -20.53
N PRO A 444 -6.77 -22.25 -21.40
CA PRO A 444 -6.61 -22.42 -22.83
C PRO A 444 -5.18 -22.04 -23.20
N ARG A 445 -4.36 -23.05 -23.48
CA ARG A 445 -3.06 -22.86 -24.12
C ARG A 445 -3.34 -22.64 -25.61
N ASN A 446 -2.86 -21.50 -26.11
CA ASN A 446 -2.62 -21.18 -27.52
C ASN A 446 -3.78 -20.50 -28.28
N THR A 447 -3.86 -19.18 -28.14
CA THR A 447 -4.03 -18.30 -29.32
C THR A 447 -2.64 -18.02 -29.90
N ILE A 448 -2.12 -18.97 -30.66
CA ILE A 448 -1.11 -18.73 -31.69
C ILE A 448 -1.63 -19.49 -32.91
N ARG A 449 -2.47 -18.84 -33.71
CA ARG A 449 -2.61 -19.21 -35.12
C ARG A 449 -1.49 -18.46 -35.83
N SER A 450 -0.44 -19.17 -36.21
CA SER A 450 0.50 -18.68 -37.22
C SER A 450 -0.21 -18.71 -38.56
N GLU A 451 -0.36 -17.56 -39.21
CA GLU A 451 -0.63 -17.51 -40.63
C GLU A 451 0.56 -18.11 -41.38
N ARG A 452 0.41 -19.37 -41.81
CA ARG A 452 1.01 -20.01 -42.99
C ARG A 452 0.63 -21.50 -42.99
N SER A 453 -0.54 -21.79 -43.56
CA SER A 453 -0.87 -23.01 -44.30
C SER A 453 -2.23 -22.83 -44.94
#